data_AF-A0A819UM48-F1
#
_entry.id   AF-A0A819UM48-F1
#
_cell.length_a   1.000
_cell.length_b   1.000
_cell.length_c   1.000
_cell.angle_alpha   90.00
_cell.angle_beta   90.00
_cell.angle_gamma   90.00
#
_symmetry.space_group_name_H-M   'P 1'
#
loop_
_entity.id
_entity.type
_entity.pdbx_description
1 polymer ?
#
loop_
_entity_poly.entity_id
_entity_poly.type
_entity_poly.pdbx_seq_one_letter_code
_entity_poly.pdbx_strand_id
1 'polypeptide(L)'
;MNFGTPLIRAIIFGSLLTMMIPSIICSIFILFYFIRFREVLERLNNHIILALLLINFIQVISEMPLTLIMLRTRFVAIQSPTFCLFCTIATMFLIIRVLIQKRRIGQREIWRRNRKMVIQLISISIIYMVIWIPNVVCHVIPLIVSSRLPCETATDILHYVQYMPALLCPFMSLIGLPEIRKSLKQTFTRLNHVQPLT
;
A
#
# COMPACT_ATOMS: atom_id res chain seq x y z
N MET A 1 -2.75 19.98 -24.77
CA MET A 1 -2.38 19.37 -23.48
C MET A 1 -0.88 19.10 -23.50
N ASN A 2 -0.09 20.07 -23.00
CA ASN A 2 1.33 19.87 -22.79
C ASN A 2 1.49 19.12 -21.48
N PHE A 3 1.29 17.81 -21.57
CA PHE A 3 1.77 16.89 -20.58
C PHE A 3 3.23 17.21 -20.24
N GLY A 4 3.59 17.18 -18.95
CA GLY A 4 4.92 17.56 -18.46
C GLY A 4 6.07 17.03 -19.32
N THR A 5 7.19 17.77 -19.36
CA THR A 5 8.32 17.48 -20.23
C THR A 5 8.68 15.99 -20.22
N PRO A 6 9.06 15.40 -21.36
CA PRO A 6 9.35 13.96 -21.45
C PRO A 6 10.38 13.50 -20.41
N LEU A 7 11.25 14.41 -19.99
CA LEU A 7 12.20 14.22 -18.90
C LEU A 7 11.53 13.90 -17.55
N ILE A 8 10.56 14.71 -17.13
CA ILE A 8 9.85 14.53 -15.85
C ILE A 8 9.18 13.15 -15.81
N ARG A 9 8.58 12.74 -16.93
CA ARG A 9 7.93 11.42 -17.05
C ARG A 9 8.90 10.27 -16.93
N ALA A 10 10.07 10.38 -17.57
CA ALA A 10 11.11 9.35 -17.47
C ALA A 10 11.64 9.23 -16.04
N ILE A 11 11.84 10.35 -15.34
CA ILE A 11 12.25 10.37 -13.93
C ILE A 11 11.20 9.69 -13.05
N ILE A 12 9.93 10.05 -13.22
CA ILE A 12 8.83 9.48 -12.44
C ILE A 12 8.69 7.97 -12.71
N PHE A 13 8.69 7.56 -13.98
CA PHE A 13 8.66 6.16 -14.37
C PHE A 13 9.80 5.36 -13.74
N GLY A 14 11.04 5.87 -13.81
CA GLY A 14 12.20 5.25 -13.18
C GLY A 14 12.04 5.14 -11.66
N SER A 15 11.62 6.23 -11.01
CA SER A 15 11.43 6.24 -9.55
C SER A 15 10.37 5.23 -9.07
N LEU A 16 9.25 5.12 -9.80
CA LEU A 16 8.19 4.16 -9.50
C LEU A 16 8.69 2.73 -9.70
N LEU A 17 9.40 2.46 -10.78
CA LEU A 17 9.97 1.14 -11.06
C LEU A 17 10.97 0.71 -9.97
N THR A 18 11.88 1.62 -9.58
CA THR A 18 12.87 1.36 -8.54
C THR A 18 12.24 1.10 -7.18
N MET A 19 11.13 1.76 -6.84
CA MET A 19 10.42 1.54 -5.56
C MET A 19 9.49 0.31 -5.60
N MET A 20 9.01 -0.08 -6.78
CA MET A 20 8.13 -1.23 -6.95
C MET A 20 8.85 -2.55 -6.70
N ILE A 21 10.06 -2.70 -7.23
CA ILE A 21 10.87 -3.93 -7.07
C ILE A 21 11.04 -4.31 -5.58
N PRO A 22 11.55 -3.43 -4.69
CA PRO A 22 11.74 -3.78 -3.28
C PRO A 22 10.40 -3.95 -2.54
N SER A 23 9.34 -3.24 -2.94
CA SER A 23 8.00 -3.41 -2.38
C SER A 23 7.42 -4.81 -2.68
N ILE A 24 7.57 -5.29 -3.92
CA ILE A 24 7.14 -6.64 -4.33
C ILE A 24 7.98 -7.70 -3.63
N ILE A 25 9.31 -7.55 -3.61
CA ILE A 25 10.20 -8.48 -2.92
C ILE A 25 9.84 -8.56 -1.43
N CYS A 26 9.58 -7.42 -0.78
CA CYS A 26 9.19 -7.37 0.63
C CYS A 26 7.84 -8.08 0.85
N SER A 27 6.86 -7.84 -0.01
CA SER A 27 5.54 -8.49 0.07
C SER A 27 5.63 -10.01 -0.11
N ILE A 28 6.40 -10.48 -1.10
CA ILE A 28 6.66 -11.91 -1.34
C ILE A 28 7.37 -12.53 -0.14
N PHE A 29 8.38 -11.86 0.42
CA PHE A 29 9.11 -12.33 1.58
C PHE A 29 8.18 -12.50 2.79
N ILE A 30 7.32 -11.52 3.07
CA ILE A 30 6.33 -11.59 4.15
C ILE A 30 5.35 -12.74 3.91
N LEU A 31 4.80 -12.86 2.69
CA LEU A 31 3.88 -13.94 2.33
C LEU A 31 4.55 -15.32 2.50
N PHE A 32 5.77 -15.47 2.01
CA PHE A 32 6.54 -16.70 2.15
C PHE A 32 6.81 -17.06 3.62
N TYR A 33 7.17 -16.06 4.43
CA TYR A 33 7.34 -16.24 5.88
C TYR A 33 6.05 -16.75 6.54
N PHE A 34 4.90 -16.17 6.23
CA PHE A 34 3.61 -16.63 6.74
C PHE A 34 3.28 -18.06 6.27
N ILE A 35 3.49 -18.38 4.99
CA ILE A 35 3.28 -19.72 4.45
C ILE A 35 4.17 -20.76 5.15
N ARG A 36 5.43 -20.42 5.41
CA ARG A 36 6.41 -21.31 6.03
C ARG A 36 6.11 -21.57 7.51
N PHE A 37 5.69 -20.54 8.26
CA PHE A 37 5.41 -20.62 9.69
C PHE A 37 3.90 -20.72 9.95
N ARG A 38 3.31 -21.86 9.57
CA ARG A 38 1.86 -22.13 9.74
C ARG A 38 1.36 -21.98 11.19
N GLU A 39 2.18 -22.27 12.19
CA GLU A 39 1.85 -22.07 13.61
C GLU A 39 1.57 -20.59 13.95
N VAL A 40 2.22 -19.67 13.23
CA VAL A 40 1.93 -18.25 13.36
C VAL A 40 0.56 -17.94 12.73
N LEU A 41 0.15 -18.64 11.68
CA LEU A 41 -1.16 -18.44 11.04
C LEU A 41 -2.34 -18.85 11.94
N GLU A 42 -2.19 -19.87 12.78
CA GLU A 42 -3.31 -20.42 13.59
C GLU A 42 -3.95 -19.40 14.54
N ARG A 43 -3.27 -18.29 14.83
CA ARG A 43 -3.88 -17.18 15.56
C ARG A 43 -4.80 -16.42 14.63
N LEU A 44 -6.10 -16.38 14.94
CA LEU A 44 -7.15 -15.74 14.12
C LEU A 44 -6.80 -14.32 13.62
N ASN A 45 -6.06 -13.55 14.42
CA ASN A 45 -5.59 -12.22 14.03
C ASN A 45 -4.67 -12.26 12.80
N ASN A 46 -3.82 -13.26 12.70
CA ASN A 46 -2.79 -13.36 11.67
C ASN A 46 -3.40 -13.72 10.31
N HIS A 47 -4.55 -14.40 10.29
CA HIS A 47 -5.33 -14.57 9.06
C HIS A 47 -5.83 -13.25 8.48
N ILE A 48 -6.25 -12.29 9.32
CA ILE A 48 -6.70 -10.97 8.85
C ILE A 48 -5.51 -10.19 8.27
N ILE A 49 -4.36 -10.23 8.93
CA ILE A 49 -3.13 -9.57 8.44
C ILE A 49 -2.73 -10.18 7.09
N LEU A 50 -2.75 -11.51 6.99
CA LEU A 50 -2.44 -12.22 5.76
C LEU A 50 -3.40 -11.84 4.64
N ALA A 51 -4.72 -11.83 4.90
CA ALA A 51 -5.70 -11.41 3.91
C ALA A 51 -5.46 -9.97 3.44
N LEU A 52 -5.12 -9.06 4.36
CA LEU A 52 -4.84 -7.66 4.05
C LEU A 52 -3.56 -7.51 3.22
N LEU A 53 -2.51 -8.27 3.54
CA LEU A 53 -1.28 -8.35 2.75
C LEU A 53 -1.54 -8.91 1.35
N LEU A 54 -2.38 -9.94 1.23
CA LEU A 54 -2.68 -10.61 -0.04
C LEU A 54 -3.52 -9.70 -0.95
N ILE A 55 -4.50 -8.99 -0.38
CA ILE A 55 -5.28 -7.96 -1.10
C ILE A 55 -4.35 -6.83 -1.57
N ASN A 56 -3.48 -6.33 -0.69
CA ASN A 56 -2.54 -5.27 -1.07
C ASN A 56 -1.58 -5.74 -2.18
N PHE A 57 -1.08 -6.98 -2.09
CA PHE A 57 -0.23 -7.57 -3.12
C PHE A 57 -0.94 -7.68 -4.48
N ILE A 58 -2.19 -8.16 -4.50
CA ILE A 58 -3.00 -8.21 -5.73
C ILE A 58 -3.21 -6.80 -6.29
N GLN A 59 -3.48 -5.83 -5.42
CA GLN A 59 -3.68 -4.44 -5.81
C GLN A 59 -2.41 -3.85 -6.43
N VAL A 60 -1.25 -4.02 -5.79
CA VAL A 60 0.04 -3.57 -6.33
C VAL A 60 0.35 -4.23 -7.66
N ILE A 61 0.13 -5.55 -7.80
CA ILE A 61 0.37 -6.27 -9.05
C ILE A 61 -0.59 -5.85 -10.16
N SER A 62 -1.83 -5.48 -9.84
CA SER A 62 -2.84 -5.16 -10.84
C SER A 62 -2.81 -3.69 -11.26
N GLU A 63 -2.65 -2.77 -10.30
CA GLU A 63 -2.68 -1.31 -10.55
C GLU A 63 -1.36 -0.78 -11.11
N MET A 64 -0.20 -1.35 -10.73
CA MET A 64 1.10 -0.84 -11.19
C MET A 64 1.34 -1.07 -12.69
N PRO A 65 1.14 -2.27 -13.28
CA PRO A 65 1.31 -2.47 -14.71
C PRO A 65 0.33 -1.62 -15.52
N LEU A 66 -0.90 -1.45 -15.04
CA LEU A 66 -1.89 -0.59 -15.67
C LEU A 66 -1.39 0.86 -15.72
N THR A 67 -0.83 1.36 -14.61
CA THR A 67 -0.25 2.72 -14.53
C THR A 67 0.97 2.87 -15.44
N LEU A 68 1.86 1.87 -15.48
CA LEU A 68 3.03 1.88 -16.36
C LEU A 68 2.64 1.83 -17.84
N ILE A 69 1.61 1.07 -18.19
CA ILE A 69 1.06 1.01 -19.56
C ILE A 69 0.49 2.38 -19.92
N MET A 70 -0.27 3.04 -19.04
CA MET A 70 -0.79 4.39 -19.28
C MET A 70 0.32 5.42 -19.49
N LEU A 71 1.36 5.38 -18.65
CA LEU A 71 2.56 6.21 -18.78
C LEU A 71 3.26 6.01 -20.13
N ARG A 72 3.30 4.77 -20.63
CA ARG A 72 3.96 4.39 -21.88
C ARG A 72 3.15 4.76 -23.13
N THR A 73 1.86 4.45 -23.16
CA THR A 73 1.02 4.60 -24.37
C THR A 73 0.49 6.02 -24.58
N ARG A 74 0.67 6.92 -23.60
CA ARG A 74 0.12 8.29 -23.61
C ARG A 74 -1.40 8.36 -23.81
N PHE A 75 -2.10 7.24 -23.65
CA PHE A 75 -3.52 7.12 -23.97
C PHE A 75 -4.31 6.85 -22.70
N VAL A 76 -5.17 7.80 -22.32
CA VAL A 76 -5.97 7.81 -21.08
C VAL A 76 -7.29 7.03 -21.26
N ALA A 77 -7.32 5.98 -22.09
CA ALA A 77 -8.61 5.40 -22.51
C ALA A 77 -9.27 4.46 -21.50
N ILE A 78 -8.63 4.12 -20.39
CA ILE A 78 -9.18 3.10 -19.45
C ILE A 78 -9.10 3.58 -17.99
N GLN A 79 -9.14 4.89 -17.76
CA GLN A 79 -9.51 5.40 -16.44
C GLN A 79 -10.88 6.06 -16.54
N SER A 80 -11.87 5.26 -16.94
CA SER A 80 -13.25 5.70 -16.77
C SER A 80 -13.43 6.03 -15.29
N PRO A 81 -13.93 7.23 -14.93
CA PRO A 81 -14.16 7.61 -13.54
C PRO A 81 -15.01 6.57 -12.81
N THR A 82 -15.86 5.82 -13.55
CA THR A 82 -16.65 4.70 -13.02
C THR A 82 -15.79 3.52 -12.54
N PHE A 83 -14.72 3.16 -13.26
CA PHE A 83 -13.82 2.08 -12.86
C PHE A 83 -13.03 2.47 -11.61
N CYS A 84 -12.54 3.71 -11.55
CA CYS A 84 -11.83 4.23 -10.38
C CYS A 84 -12.75 4.29 -9.14
N LEU A 85 -13.99 4.76 -9.31
CA LEU A 85 -15.00 4.76 -8.25
C LEU A 85 -15.31 3.34 -7.78
N PHE A 86 -15.49 2.39 -8.70
CA PHE A 86 -15.75 1.00 -8.36
C PHE A 86 -14.60 0.38 -7.55
N CYS A 87 -13.35 0.56 -7.98
CA CYS A 87 -12.17 0.09 -7.25
C CYS A 87 -12.07 0.74 -5.85
N THR A 88 -12.36 2.03 -5.74
CA THR A 88 -12.34 2.76 -4.46
C THR A 88 -13.43 2.24 -3.51
N ILE A 89 -14.65 2.03 -4.01
CA ILE A 89 -15.76 1.50 -3.21
C ILE A 89 -15.46 0.07 -2.75
N ALA A 90 -14.93 -0.77 -3.64
CA ALA A 90 -14.57 -2.15 -3.32
C ALA A 90 -13.48 -2.22 -2.23
N THR A 91 -12.42 -1.42 -2.35
CA THR A 91 -11.34 -1.34 -1.35
C THR A 91 -11.85 -0.79 -0.01
N MET A 92 -12.68 0.25 -0.02
CA MET A 92 -13.30 0.81 1.19
C MET A 92 -14.21 -0.20 1.88
N PHE A 93 -15.03 -0.94 1.13
CA PHE A 93 -15.88 -1.99 1.70
C PHE A 93 -15.07 -3.11 2.37
N LEU A 94 -13.95 -3.52 1.75
CA LEU A 94 -13.03 -4.50 2.33
C LEU A 94 -12.41 -3.99 3.63
N ILE A 95 -11.91 -2.74 3.64
CA ILE A 95 -11.34 -2.11 4.84
C ILE A 95 -12.40 -2.05 5.95
N ILE A 96 -13.63 -1.63 5.63
CA ILE A 96 -14.73 -1.55 6.59
C ILE A 96 -15.04 -2.93 7.16
N ARG A 97 -15.13 -3.99 6.34
CA ARG A 97 -15.37 -5.36 6.83
C ARG A 97 -14.26 -5.82 7.75
N VAL A 98 -13.00 -5.56 7.41
CA VAL A 98 -11.85 -5.88 8.27
C VAL A 98 -11.93 -5.13 9.61
N LEU A 99 -12.28 -3.84 9.59
CA LEU A 99 -12.44 -3.04 10.81
C LEU A 99 -13.61 -3.53 11.67
N ILE A 100 -14.75 -3.87 11.07
CA ILE A 100 -15.91 -4.42 11.78
C ILE A 100 -15.59 -5.78 12.37
N GLN A 101 -14.94 -6.67 11.61
CA GLN A 101 -14.54 -7.99 12.09
C GLN A 101 -13.57 -7.88 13.27
N LYS A 102 -12.62 -6.93 13.19
CA LYS A 102 -11.70 -6.61 14.28
C LYS A 102 -12.42 -6.03 15.50
N ARG A 103 -13.44 -5.20 15.30
CA ARG A 103 -14.26 -4.61 16.36
C ARG A 103 -15.12 -5.65 17.08
N ARG A 104 -15.73 -6.59 16.34
CA ARG A 104 -16.56 -7.67 16.91
C ARG A 104 -15.77 -8.62 17.80
N ILE A 105 -14.48 -8.85 17.50
CA ILE A 105 -13.65 -9.81 18.25
C ILE A 105 -13.30 -9.31 19.67
N GLY A 106 -13.65 -8.07 20.05
CA GLY A 106 -13.89 -7.71 21.46
C GLY A 106 -12.72 -7.90 22.44
N GLN A 107 -11.46 -7.96 21.97
CA GLN A 107 -10.34 -8.33 22.83
C GLN A 107 -9.56 -7.12 23.37
N ARG A 108 -9.95 -6.67 24.56
CA ARG A 108 -9.23 -5.65 25.37
C ARG A 108 -7.77 -6.04 25.64
N GLU A 109 -7.48 -7.32 25.87
CA GLU A 109 -6.13 -7.85 26.11
C GLU A 109 -5.26 -7.86 24.82
N ILE A 110 -5.84 -8.30 23.68
CA ILE A 110 -5.15 -8.22 22.37
C ILE A 110 -4.84 -6.78 21.99
N TRP A 111 -5.71 -5.81 22.34
CA TRP A 111 -5.49 -4.40 22.02
C TRP A 111 -4.14 -3.89 22.56
N ARG A 112 -3.76 -4.28 23.77
CA ARG A 112 -2.48 -3.87 24.38
C ARG A 112 -1.29 -4.46 23.63
N ARG A 113 -1.41 -5.69 23.12
CA ARG A 113 -0.39 -6.39 22.34
C ARG A 113 -0.30 -5.89 20.90
N ASN A 114 -1.43 -5.53 20.30
CA ASN A 114 -1.56 -5.16 18.89
C ASN A 114 -1.67 -3.65 18.64
N ARG A 115 -1.54 -2.81 19.69
CA ARG A 115 -1.52 -1.34 19.61
C ARG A 115 -0.63 -0.82 18.48
N LYS A 116 0.58 -1.38 18.34
CA LYS A 116 1.55 -0.92 17.33
C LYS A 116 1.04 -1.14 15.91
N MET A 117 0.43 -2.30 15.66
CA MET A 117 -0.16 -2.62 14.36
C MET A 117 -1.42 -1.78 14.07
N VAL A 118 -2.23 -1.48 15.09
CA VAL A 118 -3.38 -0.58 14.95
C VAL A 118 -2.94 0.83 14.60
N ILE A 119 -1.94 1.37 15.31
CA ILE A 119 -1.39 2.71 15.03
C ILE A 119 -0.84 2.77 13.61
N GLN A 120 -0.16 1.72 13.16
CA GLN A 120 0.34 1.65 11.80
C GLN A 120 -0.78 1.67 10.76
N LEU A 121 -1.85 0.88 10.96
CA LEU A 121 -3.01 0.88 10.05
C LEU A 121 -3.70 2.25 10.01
N ILE A 122 -3.87 2.88 11.16
CA ILE A 122 -4.43 4.24 11.26
C ILE A 122 -3.51 5.25 10.56
N SER A 123 -2.20 5.14 10.75
CA SER A 123 -1.21 6.00 10.10
C SER A 123 -1.29 5.88 8.58
N ILE A 124 -1.38 4.65 8.05
CA ILE A 124 -1.53 4.42 6.61
C ILE A 124 -2.84 5.01 6.11
N SER A 125 -3.94 4.84 6.85
CA SER A 125 -5.25 5.37 6.49
C SER A 125 -5.26 6.92 6.48
N ILE A 126 -4.60 7.57 7.43
CA ILE A 126 -4.47 9.03 7.47
C ILE A 126 -3.66 9.52 6.27
N ILE A 127 -2.51 8.90 6.00
CA ILE A 127 -1.66 9.23 4.85
C ILE A 127 -2.47 9.08 3.56
N TYR A 128 -3.25 8.00 3.43
CA TYR A 128 -4.11 7.78 2.28
C TYR A 128 -5.14 8.90 2.12
N MET A 129 -5.86 9.25 3.19
CA MET A 129 -6.85 10.33 3.16
C MET A 129 -6.24 11.68 2.77
N VAL A 130 -5.09 12.05 3.35
CA VAL A 130 -4.39 13.32 3.05
C VAL A 130 -3.97 13.40 1.58
N ILE A 131 -3.53 12.29 0.99
CA ILE A 131 -3.10 12.23 -0.41
C ILE A 131 -4.31 12.20 -1.37
N TRP A 132 -5.40 11.54 -0.97
CA TRP A 132 -6.57 11.38 -1.83
C TRP A 132 -7.45 12.64 -1.91
N ILE A 133 -7.57 13.39 -0.80
CA ILE A 133 -8.41 14.59 -0.74
C ILE A 133 -8.08 15.61 -1.85
N PRO A 134 -6.80 16.02 -2.06
CA PRO A 134 -6.45 16.94 -3.14
C PRO A 134 -6.87 16.43 -4.52
N ASN A 135 -6.76 15.12 -4.77
CA ASN A 135 -7.11 14.53 -6.05
C ASN A 135 -8.63 14.59 -6.29
N VAL A 136 -9.44 14.23 -5.27
CA VAL A 136 -10.91 14.35 -5.34
C VAL A 136 -11.32 15.80 -5.58
N VAL A 137 -10.73 16.73 -4.84
CA VAL A 137 -11.03 18.16 -4.96
C VAL A 137 -10.71 18.65 -6.37
N CYS A 138 -9.55 18.27 -6.94
CA CYS A 138 -9.17 18.62 -8.30
C CYS A 138 -10.11 18.04 -9.37
N HIS A 139 -10.70 16.86 -9.14
CA HIS A 139 -11.66 16.26 -10.06
C HIS A 139 -13.09 16.79 -9.90
N VAL A 140 -13.52 17.15 -8.68
CA VAL A 140 -14.89 17.58 -8.39
C VAL A 140 -15.10 19.07 -8.67
N ILE A 141 -14.13 19.94 -8.37
CA ILE A 141 -14.28 21.40 -8.59
C ILE A 141 -14.64 21.74 -10.05
N PRO A 142 -13.99 21.18 -11.09
CA PRO A 142 -14.34 21.48 -12.48
C PRO A 142 -15.75 21.03 -12.89
N LEU A 143 -16.35 20.08 -12.16
CA LEU A 143 -17.74 19.67 -12.41
C LEU A 143 -18.75 20.70 -11.91
N ILE A 144 -18.37 21.49 -10.89
CA ILE A 144 -19.24 22.48 -10.25
C ILE A 144 -19.00 23.88 -10.84
N VAL A 145 -17.74 24.24 -11.07
CA VAL A 145 -17.34 25.54 -11.57
C VAL A 145 -16.85 25.36 -13.00
N SER A 146 -17.63 25.78 -13.99
CA SER A 146 -17.31 25.66 -15.43
C SER A 146 -16.05 26.42 -15.88
N SER A 147 -15.27 27.00 -14.96
CA SER A 147 -13.99 27.63 -15.24
C SER A 147 -12.88 26.58 -15.34
N ARG A 148 -12.16 26.59 -16.47
CA ARG A 148 -10.92 25.81 -16.65
C ARG A 148 -9.80 26.43 -15.79
N LEU A 149 -9.68 25.98 -14.55
CA LEU A 149 -8.53 26.31 -13.71
C LEU A 149 -7.25 25.66 -14.26
N PRO A 150 -6.08 26.30 -14.13
CA PRO A 150 -4.78 25.76 -14.57
C PRO A 150 -4.26 24.63 -13.64
N CYS A 151 -5.15 23.76 -13.14
CA CYS A 151 -4.77 22.63 -12.30
C CYS A 151 -4.12 21.48 -13.09
N GLU A 152 -4.10 21.51 -14.43
CA GLU A 152 -3.62 20.39 -15.27
C GLU A 152 -2.23 19.90 -14.88
N THR A 153 -1.28 20.79 -14.56
CA THR A 153 0.09 20.39 -14.15
C THR A 153 0.14 19.82 -12.73
N ALA A 154 -0.70 20.30 -11.82
CA ALA A 154 -0.77 19.78 -10.46
C ALA A 154 -1.40 18.38 -10.43
N THR A 155 -2.38 18.13 -11.30
CA THR A 155 -3.07 16.83 -11.39
C THR A 155 -2.10 15.71 -11.75
N ASP A 156 -1.16 15.94 -12.68
CA ASP A 156 -0.14 14.94 -13.04
C ASP A 156 0.68 14.53 -11.81
N ILE A 157 1.21 15.50 -11.06
CA ILE A 157 2.03 15.23 -9.86
C ILE A 157 1.20 14.53 -8.77
N LEU A 158 -0.01 15.04 -8.50
CA LEU A 158 -0.91 14.47 -7.50
C LEU A 158 -1.31 13.02 -7.83
N HIS A 159 -1.46 12.71 -9.12
CA HIS A 159 -1.70 11.36 -9.59
C HIS A 159 -0.56 10.41 -9.23
N TYR A 160 0.70 10.85 -9.24
CA TYR A 160 1.82 10.00 -8.84
C TYR A 160 1.93 9.82 -7.34
N VAL A 161 1.65 10.87 -6.57
CA VAL A 161 1.70 10.84 -5.10
C VAL A 161 0.73 9.80 -4.54
N GLN A 162 -0.40 9.55 -5.20
CA GLN A 162 -1.41 8.55 -4.77
C GLN A 162 -0.86 7.11 -4.71
N TYR A 163 0.20 6.80 -5.44
CA TYR A 163 0.79 5.46 -5.47
C TYR A 163 1.82 5.24 -4.36
N MET A 164 2.36 6.31 -3.78
CA MET A 164 3.39 6.23 -2.73
C MET A 164 2.93 5.45 -1.48
N PRO A 165 1.70 5.61 -0.96
CA PRO A 165 1.23 4.83 0.20
C PRO A 165 1.17 3.33 -0.05
N ALA A 166 0.78 2.90 -1.26
CA ALA A 166 0.76 1.50 -1.63
C ALA A 166 2.18 0.91 -1.64
N LEU A 167 3.16 1.67 -2.17
CA LEU A 167 4.57 1.28 -2.17
C LEU A 167 5.16 1.19 -0.76
N LEU A 168 4.76 2.08 0.15
CA LEU A 168 5.24 2.11 1.54
C LEU A 168 4.58 1.05 2.44
N CYS A 169 3.43 0.52 2.06
CA CYS A 169 2.64 -0.40 2.88
C CYS A 169 3.38 -1.69 3.30
N PRO A 170 4.08 -2.43 2.41
CA PRO A 170 4.81 -3.64 2.83
C PRO A 170 5.97 -3.32 3.76
N PHE A 171 6.67 -2.20 3.57
CA PHE A 171 7.72 -1.77 4.48
C PHE A 171 7.17 -1.46 5.87
N MET A 172 6.06 -0.72 5.94
CA MET A 172 5.39 -0.45 7.20
C MET A 172 4.95 -1.77 7.86
N SER A 173 4.42 -2.72 7.08
CA SER A 173 3.98 -4.04 7.58
C SER A 173 5.13 -4.86 8.15
N LEU A 174 6.29 -4.81 7.50
CA LEU A 174 7.52 -5.43 8.01
C LEU A 174 7.94 -4.86 9.36
N ILE A 175 7.91 -3.52 9.49
CA ILE A 175 8.27 -2.82 10.74
C ILE A 175 7.26 -3.11 11.86
N GLY A 176 5.98 -3.27 11.51
CA GLY A 176 4.88 -3.45 12.43
C GLY A 176 4.72 -4.84 13.02
N LEU A 177 5.37 -5.87 12.47
CA LEU A 177 5.27 -7.26 12.91
C LEU A 177 6.34 -7.56 13.98
N PRO A 178 6.02 -7.46 15.29
CA PRO A 178 6.98 -7.75 16.35
C PRO A 178 7.46 -9.20 16.32
N GLU A 179 6.66 -10.13 15.79
CA GLU A 179 7.02 -11.53 15.59
C GLU A 179 8.19 -11.67 14.62
N ILE A 180 8.13 -11.00 13.46
CA ILE A 180 9.24 -11.02 12.49
C ILE A 180 10.48 -10.45 13.14
N ARG A 181 10.37 -9.31 13.86
CA ARG A 181 11.52 -8.71 14.55
C ARG A 181 12.13 -9.65 15.61
N LYS A 182 11.30 -10.38 16.34
CA LYS A 182 11.76 -11.38 17.32
C LYS A 182 12.44 -12.56 16.64
N SER A 183 11.82 -13.13 15.61
CA SER A 183 12.40 -14.23 14.81
C SER A 183 13.72 -13.81 14.17
N LEU A 184 13.79 -12.62 13.57
CA LEU A 184 15.00 -12.08 12.97
C LEU A 184 16.10 -11.91 14.01
N LYS A 185 15.77 -11.39 15.20
CA LYS A 185 16.71 -11.25 16.30
C LYS A 185 17.21 -12.63 16.77
N GLN A 186 16.33 -13.61 16.93
CA GLN A 186 16.70 -14.97 17.32
C GLN A 186 17.61 -15.65 16.28
N THR A 187 17.30 -15.52 14.99
CA THR A 187 18.14 -16.04 13.91
C THR A 187 19.51 -15.36 13.89
N PHE A 188 19.56 -14.03 14.08
CA PHE A 188 20.81 -13.29 14.15
C PHE A 188 21.65 -13.68 15.38
N THR A 189 21.02 -13.88 16.55
CA THR A 189 21.72 -14.38 17.74
C THR A 189 22.25 -15.80 17.53
N ARG A 190 21.51 -16.68 16.84
CA ARG A 190 21.98 -18.03 16.50
C ARG A 190 23.16 -18.00 15.52
N LEU A 191 23.13 -17.13 14.52
CA LEU A 191 24.24 -16.95 13.56
C LEU A 191 25.50 -16.45 14.26
N ASN A 192 25.41 -15.44 15.13
CA ASN A 192 26.56 -14.94 15.88
C ASN A 192 27.13 -15.97 16.88
N HIS A 193 26.29 -16.87 17.41
CA HIS A 193 26.76 -17.91 18.34
C HIS A 193 27.46 -19.08 17.63
N VAL A 194 27.34 -19.19 16.30
CA VAL A 194 28.00 -20.22 15.48
C VAL A 194 29.38 -19.75 14.96
N GLN A 195 29.79 -18.51 15.22
CA GLN A 195 31.15 -18.02 14.95
C GLN A 195 32.04 -17.84 16.20
N PRO A 196 32.42 -18.92 16.90
CA PRO A 196 33.68 -18.92 17.63
C PRO A 196 34.52 -20.10 17.16
N LEU A 197 35.23 -19.96 16.05
CA LEU A 197 36.40 -20.77 15.73
C LEU A 197 37.30 -19.98 14.78
N THR A 198 38.48 -19.66 15.34
CA THR A 198 39.74 -19.15 14.76
C THR A 198 39.78 -17.74 14.19
#